data_AF-M6VXQ3-F1
#
_entry.id   AF-M6VXQ3-F1
#
_cell.length_a   1.000
_cell.length_b   1.000
_cell.length_c   1.000
_cell.angle_alpha   90.00
_cell.angle_beta   90.00
_cell.angle_gamma   90.00
#
_symmetry.space_group_name_H-M   'P 1'
#
loop_
_entity.id
_entity.type
_entity.pdbx_description
1 polymer ?
#
loop_
_entity_poly.entity_id
_entity_poly.type
_entity_poly.pdbx_seq_one_letter_code
_entity_poly.pdbx_strand_id
1 'polypeptide(L)'
;MTNVDPDELIKKIPENFREDIIRITQNIRKEGGECYLIGGSVRDLLLSKIPDEFDLTTSLLPDKILTLFKRTVPTGIKHGTVTVLIQDRSYEITTFRKDVDYIDGRRPEAVEFGVSLSEDLKRRDFTMNALALDLEAKRLIDEHSGLEDIQNKIIRTIGDPIERFTEDGLRPIRAIRFVSSLGFALESETAKAIIQCRNITAKISKERVHDELNKTLKSKNPAPSLKLFKEFRILELFTSLKLYPTENTNVEKKSGKFLWFL
;
A
#
# COMPACT_ATOMS: atom_id res chain seq x y z
N MET A 1 23.42 5.05 -1.92
CA MET A 1 22.69 5.05 -0.63
C MET A 1 22.24 6.47 -0.35
N THR A 2 21.00 6.79 -0.66
CA THR A 2 20.35 8.03 -0.20
C THR A 2 20.28 7.93 1.31
N ASN A 3 21.15 8.66 2.01
CA ASN A 3 21.18 8.66 3.46
C ASN A 3 20.01 9.50 3.96
N VAL A 4 18.82 8.90 4.02
CA VAL A 4 17.63 9.56 4.57
C VAL A 4 17.80 9.66 6.07
N ASP A 5 17.84 10.88 6.59
CA ASP A 5 17.86 11.15 8.02
C ASP A 5 16.44 10.97 8.61
N PRO A 6 16.21 9.98 9.51
CA PRO A 6 14.93 9.79 10.16
C PRO A 6 14.47 11.00 10.96
N ASP A 7 15.40 11.78 11.55
CA ASP A 7 15.04 12.99 12.30
C ASP A 7 14.40 14.05 11.40
N GLU A 8 14.95 14.25 10.20
CA GLU A 8 14.38 15.15 9.21
C GLU A 8 13.02 14.64 8.71
N LEU A 9 12.84 13.32 8.58
CA LEU A 9 11.56 12.74 8.18
C LEU A 9 10.47 12.97 9.26
N ILE A 10 10.82 12.80 10.54
CA ILE A 10 9.92 13.03 11.67
C ILE A 10 9.53 14.51 11.76
N LYS A 11 10.44 15.45 11.45
CA LYS A 11 10.15 16.89 11.44
C LYS A 11 9.14 17.29 10.35
N LYS A 12 8.99 16.51 9.28
CA LYS A 12 7.97 16.76 8.23
C LYS A 12 6.56 16.42 8.68
N ILE A 13 6.38 15.65 9.76
CA ILE A 13 5.07 15.35 10.33
C ILE A 13 4.54 16.63 11.01
N PRO A 14 3.33 17.11 10.68
CA PRO A 14 2.78 18.27 11.35
C PRO A 14 2.72 18.07 12.87
N GLU A 15 3.02 19.12 13.62
CA GLU A 15 3.32 19.03 15.06
C GLU A 15 2.24 18.32 15.87
N ASN A 16 0.98 18.66 15.65
CA ASN A 16 -0.16 18.05 16.32
C ASN A 16 -0.29 16.54 16.04
N PHE A 17 -0.01 16.10 14.80
CA PHE A 17 0.02 14.67 14.47
C PHE A 17 1.24 13.98 15.06
N ARG A 18 2.40 14.65 15.04
CA ARG A 18 3.65 14.14 15.59
C ARG A 18 3.54 13.87 17.09
N GLU A 19 2.98 14.80 17.85
CA GLU A 19 2.73 14.65 19.29
C GLU A 19 1.82 13.45 19.58
N ASP A 20 0.73 13.33 18.84
CA ASP A 20 -0.22 12.22 18.99
C ASP A 20 0.43 10.87 18.66
N ILE A 21 1.18 10.77 17.56
CA ILE A 21 1.88 9.54 17.17
C ILE A 21 2.95 9.17 18.19
N ILE A 22 3.72 10.14 18.71
CA ILE A 22 4.69 9.89 19.78
C ILE A 22 3.98 9.36 21.02
N ARG A 23 2.85 9.97 21.42
CA ARG A 23 2.06 9.52 22.57
C ARG A 23 1.52 8.10 22.38
N ILE A 24 1.00 7.78 21.20
CA ILE A 24 0.54 6.43 20.84
C ILE A 24 1.71 5.44 20.95
N THR A 25 2.83 5.77 20.33
CA THR A 25 4.05 4.95 20.32
C THR A 25 4.55 4.66 21.73
N GLN A 26 4.63 5.68 22.59
CA GLN A 26 5.06 5.53 23.97
C GLN A 26 4.10 4.68 24.81
N ASN A 27 2.79 4.84 24.63
CA ASN A 27 1.81 4.01 25.34
C ASN A 27 1.93 2.53 24.95
N ILE A 28 2.10 2.25 23.65
CA ILE A 28 2.29 0.88 23.15
C ILE A 28 3.58 0.28 23.70
N ARG A 29 4.68 1.05 23.72
CA ARG A 29 5.98 0.58 24.22
C ARG A 29 6.01 0.35 25.72
N LYS A 30 5.25 1.11 26.50
CA LYS A 30 5.08 0.88 27.95
C LYS A 30 4.45 -0.48 28.25
N GLU A 31 3.60 -0.97 27.35
CA GLU A 31 3.02 -2.33 27.42
C GLU A 31 3.94 -3.41 26.83
N GLY A 32 5.19 -3.06 26.47
CA GLY A 32 6.16 -3.96 25.86
C GLY A 32 5.95 -4.20 24.36
N GLY A 33 5.08 -3.42 23.71
CA GLY A 33 4.81 -3.53 22.28
C GLY A 33 5.76 -2.72 21.41
N GLU A 34 5.87 -3.11 20.15
CA GLU A 34 6.54 -2.34 19.10
C GLU A 34 5.52 -1.43 18.40
N CYS A 35 5.95 -0.29 17.86
CA CYS A 35 5.09 0.63 17.13
C CYS A 35 5.88 1.38 16.06
N TYR A 36 5.34 1.40 14.83
CA TYR A 36 5.97 2.02 13.68
C TYR A 36 4.94 2.76 12.83
N LEU A 37 5.33 3.93 12.29
CA LEU A 37 4.63 4.56 11.18
C LEU A 37 4.97 3.81 9.89
N ILE A 38 3.99 3.53 9.03
CA ILE A 38 4.17 2.61 7.89
C ILE A 38 3.48 3.07 6.61
N GLY A 39 3.90 2.46 5.49
CA GLY A 39 3.10 2.44 4.28
C GLY A 39 3.10 3.77 3.54
N GLY A 40 1.90 4.17 3.10
CA GLY A 40 1.73 5.40 2.32
C GLY A 40 2.21 6.64 3.07
N SER A 41 2.05 6.67 4.39
CA SER A 41 2.47 7.81 5.20
C SER A 41 3.98 8.03 5.17
N VAL A 42 4.77 6.97 5.34
CA VAL A 42 6.24 7.04 5.25
C VAL A 42 6.68 7.44 3.84
N ARG A 43 6.09 6.82 2.80
CA ARG A 43 6.37 7.15 1.39
C ARG A 43 6.11 8.62 1.10
N ASP A 44 4.99 9.14 1.55
CA ASP A 44 4.59 10.52 1.25
C ASP A 44 5.51 11.53 1.96
N LEU A 45 5.93 11.26 3.20
CA LEU A 45 6.94 12.07 3.89
C LEU A 45 8.29 12.07 3.15
N LEU A 46 8.71 10.92 2.60
CA LEU A 46 9.93 10.80 1.78
C LEU A 46 9.83 11.63 0.50
N LEU A 47 8.64 11.67 -0.11
CA LEU A 47 8.30 12.53 -1.25
C LEU A 47 8.05 14.00 -0.87
N SER A 48 8.27 14.37 0.40
CA SER A 48 8.02 15.72 0.93
C SER A 48 6.56 16.18 0.75
N LYS A 49 5.63 15.23 0.85
CA LYS A 49 4.18 15.45 0.91
C LYS A 49 3.70 15.20 2.33
N ILE A 50 2.63 15.89 2.73
CA ILE A 50 1.94 15.61 3.98
C ILE A 50 0.97 14.43 3.70
N PRO A 51 1.07 13.32 4.43
CA PRO A 51 0.12 12.21 4.30
C PRO A 51 -1.31 12.65 4.64
N ASP A 52 -2.29 12.13 3.89
CA ASP A 52 -3.71 12.32 4.23
C ASP A 52 -4.07 11.57 5.53
N GLU A 53 -3.44 10.40 5.74
CA GLU A 53 -3.66 9.50 6.86
C GLU A 53 -2.29 9.01 7.40
N PHE A 54 -2.19 8.86 8.73
CA PHE A 54 -1.00 8.34 9.40
C PHE A 54 -1.28 6.94 9.95
N ASP A 55 -0.94 5.93 9.14
CA ASP A 55 -1.08 4.53 9.50
C ASP A 55 0.06 4.06 10.40
N LEU A 56 -0.31 3.42 11.51
CA LEU A 56 0.60 2.81 12.46
C LEU A 56 0.45 1.29 12.44
N THR A 57 1.55 0.60 12.76
CA THR A 57 1.54 -0.84 12.99
C THR A 57 2.20 -1.18 14.31
N THR A 58 1.77 -2.28 14.92
CA THR A 58 2.25 -2.66 16.26
C THR A 58 2.32 -4.16 16.44
N SER A 59 3.17 -4.64 17.36
CA SER A 59 3.16 -6.04 17.79
C SER A 59 2.01 -6.38 18.75
N LEU A 60 1.33 -5.38 19.31
CA LEU A 60 0.20 -5.61 20.22
C LEU A 60 -1.04 -6.07 19.45
N LEU A 61 -1.74 -7.06 20.02
CA LEU A 61 -2.99 -7.56 19.47
C LEU A 61 -4.12 -6.50 19.54
N PRO A 62 -5.13 -6.58 18.65
CA PRO A 62 -6.23 -5.60 18.59
C PRO A 62 -6.93 -5.37 19.93
N ASP A 63 -7.18 -6.44 20.68
CA ASP A 63 -7.85 -6.36 22.00
C ASP A 63 -7.04 -5.53 23.00
N LYS A 64 -5.70 -5.61 22.95
CA LYS A 64 -4.84 -4.78 23.78
C LYS A 64 -4.94 -3.31 23.38
N ILE A 65 -4.95 -3.00 22.09
CA ILE A 65 -5.13 -1.63 21.60
C ILE A 65 -6.49 -1.05 22.04
N LEU A 66 -7.57 -1.85 21.95
CA LEU A 66 -8.91 -1.43 22.42
C LEU A 66 -8.93 -1.07 23.90
N THR A 67 -8.19 -1.81 24.74
CA THR A 67 -8.11 -1.53 26.18
C THR A 67 -7.12 -0.42 26.54
N LEU A 68 -6.08 -0.23 25.73
CA LEU A 68 -5.00 0.73 25.99
C LEU A 68 -5.43 2.18 25.77
N PHE A 69 -6.35 2.41 24.83
CA PHE A 69 -6.82 3.75 24.48
C PHE A 69 -8.29 3.96 24.81
N LYS A 70 -8.61 5.10 25.42
CA LYS A 70 -9.97 5.43 25.91
C LYS A 70 -11.01 5.55 24.78
N ARG A 71 -10.63 6.07 23.62
CA ARG A 71 -11.52 6.29 22.46
C ARG A 71 -10.99 5.51 21.27
N THR A 72 -11.65 4.41 20.96
CA THR A 72 -11.29 3.51 19.86
C THR A 72 -12.52 3.12 19.04
N VAL A 73 -12.30 2.80 17.76
CA VAL A 73 -13.32 2.27 16.85
C VAL A 73 -12.80 0.95 16.25
N PRO A 74 -13.58 -0.13 16.29
CA PRO A 74 -13.19 -1.45 15.78
C PRO A 74 -13.30 -1.53 14.25
N THR A 75 -12.64 -0.63 13.53
CA THR A 75 -12.82 -0.37 12.09
C THR A 75 -12.42 -1.56 11.19
N GLY A 76 -11.62 -2.50 11.69
CA GLY A 76 -11.21 -3.67 10.94
C GLY A 76 -10.63 -4.79 11.81
N ILE A 77 -11.27 -5.13 12.93
CA ILE A 77 -10.74 -6.13 13.90
C ILE A 77 -10.38 -7.46 13.24
N LYS A 78 -11.22 -7.97 12.31
CA LYS A 78 -10.93 -9.22 11.56
C LYS A 78 -9.61 -9.18 10.80
N HIS A 79 -9.15 -7.99 10.46
CA HIS A 79 -7.92 -7.72 9.74
C HIS A 79 -6.83 -7.15 10.64
N GLY A 80 -7.08 -7.02 11.94
CA GLY A 80 -6.11 -6.56 12.90
C GLY A 80 -6.07 -5.05 13.12
N THR A 81 -7.02 -4.30 12.55
CA THR A 81 -7.00 -2.83 12.56
C THR A 81 -7.99 -2.25 13.58
N VAL A 82 -7.49 -1.36 14.43
CA VAL A 82 -8.25 -0.55 15.39
C VAL A 82 -7.96 0.92 15.12
N THR A 83 -8.98 1.75 15.02
CA THR A 83 -8.79 3.20 14.91
C THR A 83 -8.77 3.82 16.30
N VAL A 84 -7.68 4.51 16.64
CA VAL A 84 -7.58 5.31 17.86
C VAL A 84 -7.94 6.76 17.56
N LEU A 85 -8.80 7.35 18.40
CA LEU A 85 -9.26 8.72 18.26
C LEU A 85 -8.60 9.62 19.31
N ILE A 86 -7.86 10.63 18.86
CA ILE A 86 -7.29 11.67 19.72
C ILE A 86 -7.83 13.01 19.25
N GLN A 87 -8.59 13.69 20.11
CA GLN A 87 -9.37 14.88 19.74
C GLN A 87 -10.31 14.56 18.55
N ASP A 88 -10.13 15.26 17.43
CA ASP A 88 -10.87 15.10 16.18
C ASP A 88 -10.01 14.39 15.10
N ARG A 89 -8.88 13.79 15.49
CA ARG A 89 -7.98 13.03 14.60
C ARG A 89 -8.10 11.54 14.83
N SER A 90 -7.99 10.77 13.76
CA SER A 90 -8.04 9.31 13.75
C SER A 90 -6.72 8.71 13.29
N TYR A 91 -6.30 7.65 13.95
CA TYR A 91 -5.07 6.90 13.64
C TYR A 91 -5.43 5.43 13.50
N GLU A 92 -5.18 4.85 12.33
CA GLU A 92 -5.34 3.41 12.14
C GLU A 92 -4.10 2.70 12.71
N ILE A 93 -4.33 1.82 13.69
CA ILE A 93 -3.30 0.99 14.30
C ILE A 93 -3.60 -0.45 13.90
N THR A 94 -2.70 -1.05 13.13
CA THR A 94 -2.85 -2.44 12.67
C THR A 94 -1.83 -3.35 13.38
N THR A 95 -2.27 -4.45 13.96
CA THR A 95 -1.33 -5.45 14.50
C THR A 95 -0.49 -6.06 13.37
N PHE A 96 0.75 -6.43 13.66
CA PHE A 96 1.56 -7.25 12.76
C PHE A 96 0.79 -8.50 12.42
N ARG A 97 0.73 -8.77 11.12
CA ARG A 97 0.03 -9.93 10.63
C ARG A 97 0.70 -10.52 9.41
N LYS A 98 0.46 -11.80 9.22
CA LYS A 98 0.70 -12.52 7.98
C LYS A 98 -0.65 -12.94 7.42
N ASP A 99 -0.76 -12.87 6.11
CA ASP A 99 -1.95 -13.30 5.41
C ASP A 99 -1.91 -14.83 5.24
N VAL A 100 -2.99 -15.53 5.61
CA VAL A 100 -3.10 -16.99 5.57
C VAL A 100 -4.21 -17.37 4.58
N ASP A 101 -3.97 -18.44 3.81
CA ASP A 101 -4.91 -19.02 2.83
C ASP A 101 -5.34 -18.07 1.70
N TYR A 102 -4.54 -18.06 0.63
CA TYR A 102 -4.89 -17.40 -0.64
C TYR A 102 -5.81 -18.27 -1.48
N ILE A 103 -7.04 -18.44 -1.02
CA ILE A 103 -8.04 -19.19 -1.76
C ILE A 103 -8.69 -18.25 -2.79
N ASP A 104 -8.44 -18.55 -4.06
CA ASP A 104 -9.19 -18.05 -5.21
C ASP A 104 -8.97 -16.57 -5.66
N GLY A 105 -7.87 -15.93 -5.21
CA GLY A 105 -7.45 -14.62 -5.72
C GLY A 105 -8.16 -13.41 -5.11
N ARG A 106 -8.94 -13.66 -4.06
CA ARG A 106 -9.54 -12.64 -3.20
C ARG A 106 -8.60 -12.33 -2.04
N ARG A 107 -8.88 -11.25 -1.31
CA ARG A 107 -8.17 -10.94 -0.06
C ARG A 107 -8.16 -12.18 0.85
N PRO A 108 -7.07 -12.40 1.59
CA PRO A 108 -6.95 -13.52 2.54
C PRO A 108 -8.14 -13.50 3.52
N GLU A 109 -8.78 -14.66 3.68
CA GLU A 109 -9.92 -14.82 4.59
C GLU A 109 -9.47 -14.90 6.05
N ALA A 110 -8.25 -15.37 6.28
CA ALA A 110 -7.63 -15.49 7.59
C ALA A 110 -6.32 -14.68 7.65
N VAL A 111 -6.02 -14.18 8.84
CA VAL A 111 -4.75 -13.52 9.13
C VAL A 111 -4.20 -14.10 10.42
N GLU A 112 -2.90 -14.30 10.45
CA GLU A 112 -2.17 -14.75 11.64
C GLU A 112 -1.53 -13.52 12.30
N PHE A 113 -1.79 -13.33 13.58
CA PHE A 113 -1.18 -12.27 14.39
C PHE A 113 0.01 -12.80 15.20
N GLY A 114 0.77 -11.90 15.83
CA GLY A 114 1.93 -12.28 16.64
C GLY A 114 3.17 -12.60 15.81
N VAL A 115 3.19 -12.16 14.55
CA VAL A 115 4.32 -12.29 13.63
C VAL A 115 5.30 -11.13 13.78
N SER A 116 6.45 -11.23 13.14
CA SER A 116 7.45 -10.15 13.13
C SER A 116 7.05 -8.97 12.23
N LEU A 117 7.64 -7.79 12.45
CA LEU A 117 7.53 -6.66 11.53
C LEU A 117 7.93 -7.06 10.09
N SER A 118 9.01 -7.83 9.95
CA SER A 118 9.50 -8.31 8.66
C SER A 118 8.44 -9.09 7.89
N GLU A 119 7.69 -9.96 8.58
CA GLU A 119 6.58 -10.69 7.97
C GLU A 119 5.41 -9.78 7.58
N ASP A 120 5.10 -8.75 8.38
CA ASP A 120 4.09 -7.75 8.03
C ASP A 120 4.48 -6.91 6.81
N LEU A 121 5.74 -6.49 6.72
CA LEU A 121 6.24 -5.74 5.58
C LEU A 121 6.26 -6.61 4.32
N LYS A 122 6.69 -7.88 4.45
CA LYS A 122 6.79 -8.82 3.33
C LYS A 122 5.45 -9.11 2.67
N ARG A 123 4.30 -9.00 3.35
CA ARG A 123 2.95 -9.20 2.76
C ARG A 123 2.37 -7.97 2.06
N ARG A 124 3.06 -6.82 2.04
CA ARG A 124 2.53 -5.58 1.43
C ARG A 124 2.57 -5.61 -0.10
N ASP A 125 1.88 -4.68 -0.74
CA ASP A 125 1.72 -4.71 -2.20
C ASP A 125 3.00 -4.32 -2.94
N PHE A 126 3.59 -3.17 -2.61
CA PHE A 126 4.72 -2.58 -3.32
C PHE A 126 5.85 -2.20 -2.37
N THR A 127 7.09 -2.26 -2.86
CA THR A 127 8.34 -1.94 -2.13
C THR A 127 8.26 -0.55 -1.49
N MET A 128 7.82 0.46 -2.25
CA MET A 128 7.63 1.84 -1.79
C MET A 128 6.61 2.00 -0.63
N ASN A 129 5.75 1.01 -0.40
CA ASN A 129 4.78 0.99 0.70
C ASN A 129 5.20 0.02 1.82
N ALA A 130 6.39 -0.57 1.74
CA ALA A 130 6.90 -1.56 2.69
C ALA A 130 8.01 -0.98 3.58
N LEU A 131 7.84 0.28 3.95
CA LEU A 131 8.75 1.05 4.79
C LEU A 131 8.12 1.23 6.18
N ALA A 132 8.95 1.18 7.21
CA ALA A 132 8.54 1.42 8.58
C ALA A 132 9.47 2.46 9.24
N LEU A 133 8.89 3.48 9.87
CA LEU A 133 9.60 4.51 10.60
C LEU A 133 9.32 4.35 12.09
N ASP A 134 10.39 4.12 12.84
CA ASP A 134 10.40 4.16 14.30
C ASP A 134 10.65 5.60 14.76
N LEU A 135 9.62 6.26 15.29
CA LEU A 135 9.73 7.65 15.72
C LEU A 135 10.57 7.82 16.99
N GLU A 136 10.63 6.80 17.86
CA GLU A 136 11.35 6.92 19.13
C GLU A 136 12.81 6.50 18.97
N ALA A 137 13.07 5.39 18.29
CA ALA A 137 14.43 4.97 17.99
C ALA A 137 15.05 5.76 16.81
N LYS A 138 14.26 6.63 16.16
CA LYS A 138 14.66 7.44 15.01
C LYS A 138 15.31 6.59 13.92
N ARG A 139 14.61 5.52 13.54
CA ARG A 139 15.12 4.51 12.62
C ARG A 139 14.14 4.27 11.50
N LEU A 140 14.62 4.42 10.27
CA LEU A 140 13.89 4.02 9.07
C LEU A 140 14.29 2.59 8.71
N ILE A 141 13.29 1.74 8.48
CA ILE A 141 13.43 0.33 8.16
C ILE A 141 12.96 0.13 6.73
N ASP A 142 13.85 -0.43 5.92
CA ASP A 142 13.60 -0.80 4.52
C ASP A 142 14.22 -2.18 4.25
N GLU A 143 13.40 -3.22 4.20
CA GLU A 143 13.82 -4.59 3.94
C GLU A 143 13.59 -5.01 2.47
N HIS A 144 13.03 -4.12 1.65
CA HIS A 144 12.52 -4.44 0.31
C HIS A 144 12.91 -3.42 -0.76
N SER A 145 13.96 -2.62 -0.51
CA SER A 145 14.47 -1.59 -1.42
C SER A 145 13.44 -0.52 -1.80
N GLY A 146 12.50 -0.21 -0.90
CA GLY A 146 11.49 0.82 -1.11
C GLY A 146 12.07 2.22 -1.30
N LEU A 147 13.18 2.55 -0.63
CA LEU A 147 13.85 3.85 -0.77
C LEU A 147 14.44 4.04 -2.17
N GLU A 148 15.05 2.98 -2.70
CA GLU A 148 15.61 2.99 -4.05
C GLU A 148 14.51 3.14 -5.11
N ASP A 149 13.42 2.37 -4.98
CA ASP A 149 12.29 2.46 -5.92
C ASP A 149 11.58 3.83 -5.82
N ILE A 150 11.48 4.44 -4.64
CA ILE A 150 10.97 5.83 -4.49
C ILE A 150 11.89 6.82 -5.22
N GLN A 151 13.21 6.71 -5.03
CA GLN A 151 14.19 7.59 -5.67
C GLN A 151 14.14 7.46 -7.20
N ASN A 152 14.02 6.23 -7.70
CA ASN A 152 13.95 5.92 -9.12
C ASN A 152 12.54 6.11 -9.72
N LYS A 153 11.54 6.47 -8.88
CA LYS A 153 10.12 6.61 -9.26
C LYS A 153 9.54 5.35 -9.89
N ILE A 154 9.79 4.20 -9.28
CA ILE A 154 9.37 2.88 -9.73
C ILE A 154 8.29 2.31 -8.81
N ILE A 155 7.26 1.72 -9.40
CA ILE A 155 6.25 0.90 -8.72
C ILE A 155 6.62 -0.56 -8.98
N ARG A 156 7.11 -1.24 -7.95
CA ARG A 156 7.54 -2.64 -7.98
C ARG A 156 6.85 -3.42 -6.86
N THR A 157 6.40 -4.64 -7.15
CA THR A 157 5.86 -5.54 -6.12
C THR A 157 6.95 -6.04 -5.20
N ILE A 158 6.58 -6.45 -3.98
CA ILE A 158 7.50 -7.16 -3.09
C ILE A 158 7.57 -8.63 -3.54
N GLY A 159 8.77 -9.17 -3.72
CA GLY A 159 8.96 -10.55 -4.20
C GLY A 159 8.43 -10.75 -5.61
N ASP A 160 7.91 -11.95 -5.90
CA ASP A 160 7.40 -12.30 -7.23
C ASP A 160 6.08 -11.57 -7.56
N PRO A 161 5.99 -10.84 -8.68
CA PRO A 161 4.78 -10.11 -9.05
C PRO A 161 3.54 -10.99 -9.31
N ILE A 162 3.71 -12.21 -9.84
CA ILE A 162 2.61 -13.12 -10.15
C ILE A 162 2.01 -13.69 -8.87
N GLU A 163 2.85 -14.16 -7.96
CA GLU A 163 2.43 -14.56 -6.62
C GLU A 163 1.70 -13.39 -5.95
N ARG A 164 2.31 -12.20 -5.94
CA ARG A 164 1.76 -11.01 -5.29
C ARG A 164 0.37 -10.62 -5.81
N PHE A 165 0.13 -10.72 -7.10
CA PHE A 165 -1.18 -10.41 -7.69
C PHE A 165 -2.18 -11.57 -7.58
N THR A 166 -1.69 -12.80 -7.43
CA THR A 166 -2.53 -13.96 -7.11
C THR A 166 -3.05 -13.90 -5.68
N GLU A 167 -2.30 -13.31 -4.74
CA GLU A 167 -2.73 -13.11 -3.36
C GLU A 167 -3.89 -12.11 -3.18
N ASP A 168 -3.89 -10.99 -3.93
CA ASP A 168 -5.01 -10.03 -3.97
C ASP A 168 -5.13 -9.41 -5.36
N GLY A 169 -6.13 -9.83 -6.12
CA GLY A 169 -6.40 -9.34 -7.46
C GLY A 169 -6.72 -7.83 -7.57
N LEU A 170 -6.86 -7.11 -6.44
CA LEU A 170 -6.97 -5.64 -6.47
C LEU A 170 -5.60 -4.96 -6.70
N ARG A 171 -4.48 -5.63 -6.36
CA ARG A 171 -3.14 -5.04 -6.44
C ARG A 171 -2.75 -4.59 -7.86
N PRO A 172 -3.09 -5.29 -8.96
CA PRO A 172 -2.91 -4.78 -10.32
C PRO A 172 -3.57 -3.42 -10.56
N ILE A 173 -4.79 -3.23 -10.07
CA ILE A 173 -5.56 -1.99 -10.20
C ILE A 173 -4.90 -0.87 -9.37
N ARG A 174 -4.44 -1.19 -8.16
CA ARG A 174 -3.68 -0.27 -7.31
C ARG A 174 -2.37 0.16 -7.94
N ALA A 175 -1.64 -0.77 -8.58
CA ALA A 175 -0.40 -0.48 -9.31
C ALA A 175 -0.66 0.57 -10.39
N ILE A 176 -1.70 0.34 -11.21
CA ILE A 176 -2.11 1.28 -12.26
C ILE A 176 -2.51 2.62 -11.65
N ARG A 177 -3.31 2.66 -10.57
CA ARG A 177 -3.68 3.91 -9.88
C ARG A 177 -2.45 4.71 -9.46
N PHE A 178 -1.47 4.04 -8.84
CA PHE A 178 -0.29 4.71 -8.29
C PHE A 178 0.55 5.43 -9.34
N VAL A 179 0.51 5.01 -10.61
CA VAL A 179 1.17 5.72 -11.72
C VAL A 179 0.72 7.18 -11.78
N SER A 180 -0.59 7.46 -11.76
CA SER A 180 -1.11 8.83 -11.75
C SER A 180 -1.04 9.51 -10.38
N SER A 181 -1.21 8.76 -9.28
CA SER A 181 -1.15 9.35 -7.92
C SER A 181 0.25 9.84 -7.55
N LEU A 182 1.29 9.13 -7.99
CA LEU A 182 2.68 9.40 -7.62
C LEU A 182 3.51 9.97 -8.76
N GLY A 183 3.10 9.76 -10.02
CA GLY A 183 3.92 10.09 -11.19
C GLY A 183 5.09 9.11 -11.38
N PHE A 184 4.92 7.87 -10.95
CA PHE A 184 5.92 6.80 -11.03
C PHE A 184 5.64 5.89 -12.23
N ALA A 185 6.66 5.18 -12.70
CA ALA A 185 6.54 4.16 -13.74
C ALA A 185 6.35 2.76 -13.13
N LEU A 186 5.65 1.88 -13.84
CA LEU A 186 5.60 0.45 -13.47
C LEU A 186 6.94 -0.21 -13.84
N GLU A 187 7.43 -1.04 -12.94
CA GLU A 187 8.53 -1.95 -13.24
C GLU A 187 8.11 -2.99 -14.30
N SER A 188 9.04 -3.40 -15.15
CA SER A 188 8.76 -4.24 -16.33
C SER A 188 8.08 -5.57 -16.00
N GLU A 189 8.57 -6.32 -15.02
CA GLU A 189 7.97 -7.60 -14.62
C GLU A 189 6.63 -7.40 -13.90
N THR A 190 6.51 -6.35 -13.10
CA THR A 190 5.26 -5.90 -12.48
C THR A 190 4.19 -5.59 -13.54
N ALA A 191 4.56 -4.87 -14.62
CA ALA A 191 3.66 -4.57 -15.73
C ALA A 191 3.22 -5.83 -16.50
N LYS A 192 4.16 -6.76 -16.77
CA LYS A 192 3.82 -8.05 -17.40
C LYS A 192 2.88 -8.87 -16.53
N ALA A 193 3.11 -8.89 -15.23
CA ALA A 193 2.28 -9.65 -14.28
C ALA A 193 0.85 -9.12 -14.18
N ILE A 194 0.63 -7.82 -14.33
CA ILE A 194 -0.73 -7.25 -14.43
C ILE A 194 -1.51 -7.91 -15.57
N ILE A 195 -0.87 -8.12 -16.72
CA ILE A 195 -1.49 -8.73 -17.91
C ILE A 195 -1.74 -10.22 -17.68
N GLN A 196 -0.78 -10.92 -17.08
CA GLN A 196 -0.88 -12.37 -16.82
C GLN A 196 -1.94 -12.69 -15.76
N CYS A 197 -2.08 -11.85 -14.74
CA CYS A 197 -3.05 -12.02 -13.64
C CYS A 197 -4.42 -11.34 -13.91
N ARG A 198 -4.75 -11.01 -15.16
CA ARG A 198 -6.05 -10.40 -15.51
C ARG A 198 -7.24 -11.25 -15.10
N ASN A 199 -7.13 -12.57 -15.24
CA ASN A 199 -8.16 -13.53 -14.81
C ASN A 199 -8.42 -13.47 -13.30
N ILE A 200 -7.38 -13.28 -12.49
CA ILE A 200 -7.49 -13.09 -11.04
C ILE A 200 -8.13 -11.74 -10.73
N THR A 201 -7.66 -10.68 -11.39
CA THR A 201 -8.21 -9.32 -11.26
C THR A 201 -9.72 -9.30 -11.53
N ALA A 202 -10.19 -10.06 -12.53
CA ALA A 202 -11.61 -10.13 -12.90
C ALA A 202 -12.53 -10.68 -11.79
N LYS A 203 -11.98 -11.39 -10.78
CA LYS A 203 -12.75 -11.95 -9.67
C LYS A 203 -13.04 -10.94 -8.55
N ILE A 204 -12.45 -9.75 -8.61
CA ILE A 204 -12.60 -8.71 -7.60
C ILE A 204 -13.97 -8.04 -7.71
N SER A 205 -14.53 -7.66 -6.55
CA SER A 205 -15.83 -6.99 -6.49
C SER A 205 -15.79 -5.62 -7.18
N LYS A 206 -16.89 -5.26 -7.84
CA LYS A 206 -16.97 -4.01 -8.61
C LYS A 206 -16.85 -2.77 -7.73
N GLU A 207 -17.25 -2.86 -6.46
CA GLU A 207 -17.17 -1.79 -5.47
C GLU A 207 -15.71 -1.43 -5.18
N ARG A 208 -14.85 -2.44 -4.96
CA ARG A 208 -13.41 -2.22 -4.72
C ARG A 208 -12.72 -1.63 -5.95
N VAL A 209 -13.12 -2.07 -7.15
CA VAL A 209 -12.62 -1.51 -8.41
C VAL A 209 -13.05 -0.05 -8.57
N HIS A 210 -14.32 0.24 -8.26
CA HIS A 210 -14.89 1.58 -8.31
C HIS A 210 -14.16 2.55 -7.37
N ASP A 211 -13.83 2.12 -6.14
CA ASP A 211 -13.09 2.95 -5.20
C ASP A 211 -11.68 3.31 -5.71
N GLU A 212 -10.97 2.33 -6.26
CA GLU A 212 -9.64 2.54 -6.85
C GLU A 212 -9.70 3.43 -8.10
N LEU A 213 -10.71 3.23 -8.96
CA LEU A 213 -10.93 4.07 -10.14
C LEU A 213 -11.27 5.51 -9.76
N ASN A 214 -12.13 5.73 -8.77
CA ASN A 214 -12.43 7.07 -8.25
C ASN A 214 -11.20 7.75 -7.69
N LYS A 215 -10.34 7.02 -6.96
CA LYS A 215 -9.04 7.55 -6.51
C LYS A 215 -8.15 7.92 -7.68
N THR A 216 -8.12 7.14 -8.77
CA THR A 216 -7.41 7.52 -10.00
C THR A 216 -7.97 8.81 -10.58
N LEU A 217 -9.29 8.91 -10.75
CA LEU A 217 -9.94 10.07 -11.39
C LEU A 217 -9.77 11.37 -10.60
N LYS A 218 -9.65 11.29 -9.27
CA LYS A 218 -9.37 12.44 -8.39
C LYS A 218 -7.90 12.87 -8.38
N SER A 219 -6.99 12.09 -8.96
CA SER A 219 -5.57 12.47 -9.03
C SER A 219 -5.35 13.71 -9.89
N LYS A 220 -4.25 14.44 -9.65
CA LYS A 220 -3.91 15.66 -10.40
C LYS A 220 -3.83 15.43 -11.91
N ASN A 221 -3.38 14.25 -12.34
CA ASN A 221 -3.34 13.86 -13.74
C ASN A 221 -3.72 12.37 -13.89
N PRO A 222 -4.99 12.04 -14.17
CA PRO A 222 -5.45 10.66 -14.30
C PRO A 222 -5.05 10.00 -15.63
N ALA A 223 -4.60 10.77 -16.63
CA ALA A 223 -4.41 10.27 -17.99
C ALA A 223 -3.42 9.09 -18.11
N PRO A 224 -2.26 9.08 -17.42
CA PRO A 224 -1.33 7.94 -17.43
C PRO A 224 -1.98 6.63 -16.95
N SER A 225 -2.65 6.62 -15.80
CA SER A 225 -3.36 5.45 -15.30
C SER A 225 -4.50 5.02 -16.23
N LEU A 226 -5.29 5.96 -16.76
CA LEU A 226 -6.36 5.65 -17.72
C LEU A 226 -5.83 5.01 -19.01
N LYS A 227 -4.66 5.45 -19.49
CA LYS A 227 -3.98 4.83 -20.63
C LYS A 227 -3.61 3.38 -20.32
N LEU A 228 -3.04 3.11 -19.15
CA LEU A 228 -2.68 1.75 -18.73
C LEU A 228 -3.91 0.86 -18.50
N PHE A 229 -4.98 1.40 -17.91
CA PHE A 229 -6.26 0.68 -17.78
C PHE A 229 -6.81 0.23 -19.14
N LYS A 230 -6.68 1.06 -20.17
CA LYS A 230 -7.03 0.72 -21.56
C LYS A 230 -6.06 -0.30 -22.15
N GLU A 231 -4.76 -0.06 -22.03
CA GLU A 231 -3.71 -0.90 -22.61
C GLU A 231 -3.75 -2.33 -22.07
N PHE A 232 -3.90 -2.47 -20.75
CA PHE A 232 -4.05 -3.76 -20.08
C PHE A 232 -5.50 -4.27 -20.09
N ARG A 233 -6.43 -3.56 -20.74
CA ARG A 233 -7.84 -3.92 -20.88
C ARG A 233 -8.50 -4.33 -19.55
N ILE A 234 -8.20 -3.59 -18.49
CA ILE A 234 -8.66 -3.91 -17.12
C ILE A 234 -10.12 -3.50 -16.94
N LEU A 235 -10.54 -2.35 -17.47
CA LEU A 235 -11.92 -1.87 -17.31
C LEU A 235 -12.95 -2.80 -17.96
N GLU A 236 -12.59 -3.45 -19.07
CA GLU A 236 -13.46 -4.43 -19.75
C GLU A 236 -13.72 -5.68 -18.91
N LEU A 237 -12.91 -5.97 -17.89
CA LEU A 237 -13.16 -7.11 -16.99
C LEU A 237 -14.43 -6.92 -16.14
N PHE A 238 -14.88 -5.68 -15.95
CA PHE A 238 -15.95 -5.33 -15.01
C PHE A 238 -17.22 -4.79 -15.68
N THR A 239 -17.26 -4.79 -17.01
CA THR A 239 -18.42 -4.37 -17.81
C THR A 239 -18.77 -5.42 -18.86
N SER A 240 -20.04 -5.49 -19.25
CA SER A 240 -20.50 -6.29 -20.39
C SER A 240 -20.24 -5.61 -21.73
N LEU A 241 -19.83 -4.33 -21.71
CA LEU A 241 -19.55 -3.54 -22.91
C LEU A 241 -18.15 -3.83 -23.44
N LYS A 242 -18.05 -4.01 -24.76
CA LYS A 242 -16.76 -4.02 -25.44
C LYS A 242 -16.28 -2.58 -25.58
N LEU A 243 -15.34 -2.16 -24.74
CA LEU A 243 -14.85 -0.77 -24.71
C LEU A 243 -13.83 -0.49 -25.81
N TYR A 244 -13.07 -1.50 -26.23
CA TYR A 244 -11.97 -1.34 -27.17
C TYR A 244 -12.07 -2.28 -28.39
N PRO A 245 -11.71 -1.81 -29.59
CA PRO A 245 -11.62 -2.66 -30.79
C PRO A 245 -10.66 -3.83 -30.58
N THR A 246 -11.00 -5.00 -31.13
CA THR A 246 -10.19 -6.23 -31.03
C THR A 246 -8.87 -6.18 -31.81
N GLU A 247 -8.64 -5.15 -32.63
CA GLU A 247 -7.53 -5.07 -33.58
C GLU A 247 -6.19 -4.65 -32.95
N ASN A 248 -6.15 -4.38 -31.64
CA ASN A 248 -4.93 -3.99 -30.91
C ASN A 248 -4.48 -5.04 -29.88
N THR A 249 -4.63 -6.33 -30.18
CA THR A 249 -4.24 -7.46 -29.32
C THR A 249 -2.73 -7.64 -29.13
N ASN A 250 -1.89 -6.82 -29.77
CA ASN A 250 -0.43 -6.84 -29.61
C ASN A 250 0.05 -6.23 -28.28
N VAL A 251 -0.56 -6.63 -27.16
CA VAL A 251 0.01 -6.37 -25.83
C VAL A 251 1.30 -7.20 -25.67
N GLU A 252 1.35 -8.41 -26.23
CA GLU A 252 2.53 -9.27 -26.17
C GLU A 252 3.68 -8.78 -27.08
N LYS A 253 3.40 -8.32 -28.31
CA LYS A 253 4.46 -7.89 -29.26
C LYS A 253 5.06 -6.52 -28.95
N LYS A 254 4.44 -5.73 -28.07
CA LYS A 254 4.92 -4.39 -27.70
C LYS A 254 5.85 -4.37 -26.48
N SER A 255 5.97 -5.50 -25.78
CA SER A 255 6.79 -5.68 -24.58
C SER A 255 8.31 -5.49 -24.77
N GLY A 256 8.80 -5.41 -26.01
CA GLY A 256 10.23 -5.21 -26.32
C GLY A 256 10.69 -3.76 -26.48
N LYS A 257 9.78 -2.78 -26.61
CA LYS A 257 10.10 -1.35 -26.76
C LYS A 257 9.00 -0.48 -26.15
N PHE A 258 8.82 -0.54 -24.84
CA PHE A 258 8.16 0.54 -24.14
C PHE A 258 9.24 1.36 -23.44
N LEU A 259 9.54 2.54 -24.01
CA LEU A 259 10.00 3.65 -23.19
C LEU A 259 8.85 3.94 -22.22
N TRP A 260 8.92 3.36 -21.04
CA TRP A 260 8.15 3.80 -19.89
C TRP A 260 8.64 5.22 -19.59
N PHE A 261 7.89 6.18 -20.12
CA PHE A 261 8.14 7.63 -20.20
C PHE A 261 9.20 8.18 -19.21
N LEU A 262 10.26 8.74 -19.80
CA LEU A 262 11.09 9.81 -19.22
C LEU A 262 10.22 10.99 -18.78
#